data_AF-A0A1Q7KIJ6-F1
#
_entry.id   AF-A0A1Q7KIJ6-F1
#
_cell.length_a   1.000
_cell.length_b   1.000
_cell.length_c   1.000
_cell.angle_alpha   90.00
_cell.angle_beta   90.00
_cell.angle_gamma   90.00
#
_symmetry.space_group_name_H-M   'P 1'
#
loop_
_entity.id
_entity.type
_entity.pdbx_description
1 polymer ?
#
loop_
_entity_poly.entity_id
_entity_poly.type
_entity_poly.pdbx_seq_one_letter_code
_entity_poly.pdbx_strand_id
1 'polypeptide(L)'
;MSAPTADLSKLRINRDDPPPAVKRALGRVLWLVAAAVVIIAIVVAVGRRDGVVPVQVVTVSTSGEGGRGTGEGSGGSVALVANGYVVARTKAAVSAKIPGRLAVLNVSGGSTVQKGDIIARLDNADYAAAVGGVTPLLLLLGLIFAVVMGVVGGFFPALRAARLQVVQALR
;
A
#
# COMPACT_ATOMS: atom_id res chain seq x y z
N MET A 1 -64.68 -45.94 30.62
CA MET A 1 -64.19 -45.02 29.58
C MET A 1 -62.78 -44.60 29.97
N SER A 2 -61.75 -45.06 29.25
CA SER A 2 -60.35 -44.77 29.56
C SER A 2 -59.93 -43.45 28.87
N ALA A 3 -59.32 -42.53 29.59
CA ALA A 3 -58.91 -41.22 29.06
C ALA A 3 -57.67 -41.34 28.15
N PRO A 4 -57.56 -40.56 27.07
CA PRO A 4 -56.45 -40.68 26.12
C PRO A 4 -55.13 -40.22 26.75
N THR A 5 -54.09 -41.03 26.59
CA THR A 5 -52.74 -40.77 27.09
C THR A 5 -52.17 -39.51 26.42
N ALA A 6 -51.85 -38.50 27.22
CA ALA A 6 -51.34 -37.21 26.72
C ALA A 6 -49.94 -37.38 26.09
N ASP A 7 -49.78 -36.89 24.87
CA ASP A 7 -48.56 -37.01 24.07
C ASP A 7 -47.47 -36.03 24.55
N LEU A 8 -46.55 -36.57 25.35
CA LEU A 8 -45.41 -35.86 25.95
C LEU A 8 -44.31 -35.50 24.95
N SER A 9 -44.42 -35.96 23.70
CA SER A 9 -43.46 -35.65 22.62
C SER A 9 -43.39 -34.15 22.32
N LYS A 10 -44.46 -33.40 22.61
CA LYS A 10 -44.53 -31.94 22.39
C LYS A 10 -43.87 -31.08 23.48
N LEU A 11 -43.52 -31.65 24.64
CA LEU A 11 -42.79 -30.95 25.69
C LEU A 11 -41.28 -31.22 25.67
N ARG A 12 -40.79 -31.97 24.69
CA ARG A 12 -39.35 -32.22 24.53
C ARG A 12 -38.67 -30.93 24.06
N ILE A 13 -38.11 -30.17 25.00
CA ILE A 13 -37.27 -29.00 24.72
C ILE A 13 -36.00 -29.48 24.01
N ASN A 14 -35.91 -29.16 22.73
CA ASN A 14 -34.74 -29.40 21.92
C ASN A 14 -33.62 -28.46 22.39
N ARG A 15 -32.64 -28.99 23.13
CA ARG A 15 -31.54 -28.23 23.74
C ARG A 15 -30.30 -28.17 22.83
N ASP A 16 -30.35 -28.83 21.67
CA ASP A 16 -29.20 -29.03 20.79
C ASP A 16 -29.14 -28.01 19.63
N ASP A 17 -30.11 -27.10 19.52
CA ASP A 17 -30.07 -26.02 18.53
C ASP A 17 -29.24 -24.83 19.04
N PRO A 18 -28.11 -24.49 18.37
CA PRO A 18 -27.33 -23.31 18.75
C PRO A 18 -28.21 -22.05 18.68
N PRO A 19 -28.18 -21.16 19.70
CA PRO A 19 -29.01 -19.96 19.73
C PRO A 19 -28.91 -19.15 18.43
N PRO A 20 -29.99 -18.58 17.88
CA PRO A 20 -29.96 -17.85 16.61
C PRO A 20 -28.99 -16.65 16.60
N ALA A 21 -28.62 -16.14 17.78
CA ALA A 21 -27.62 -15.09 17.95
C ALA A 21 -26.20 -15.53 17.57
N VAL A 22 -25.77 -16.77 17.87
CA VAL A 22 -24.42 -17.26 17.51
C VAL A 22 -24.29 -17.55 16.01
N LYS A 23 -25.36 -18.03 15.36
CA LYS A 23 -25.37 -18.26 13.90
C LYS A 23 -25.24 -16.94 13.12
N ARG A 24 -25.92 -15.87 13.56
CA ARG A 24 -25.79 -14.51 12.98
C ARG A 24 -24.48 -13.81 13.31
N ALA A 25 -23.87 -14.11 14.46
CA ALA A 25 -22.55 -13.58 14.83
C ALA A 25 -21.43 -14.24 14.01
N LEU A 26 -21.47 -15.57 13.85
CA LEU A 26 -20.54 -16.31 12.99
C LEU A 26 -20.66 -15.89 11.52
N GLY A 27 -21.87 -15.69 11.00
CA GLY A 27 -22.07 -15.17 9.64
C GLY A 27 -21.49 -13.77 9.44
N ARG A 28 -21.61 -12.88 10.44
CA ARG A 28 -20.98 -11.54 10.40
C ARG A 28 -19.47 -11.60 10.48
N VAL A 29 -18.91 -12.43 11.36
CA VAL A 29 -17.45 -12.61 11.45
C VAL A 29 -16.91 -13.20 10.15
N LEU A 30 -17.57 -14.21 9.58
CA LEU A 30 -17.17 -14.79 8.31
C LEU A 30 -17.22 -13.75 7.17
N TRP A 31 -18.25 -12.89 7.16
CA TRP A 31 -18.36 -11.81 6.18
C TRP A 31 -17.31 -10.73 6.37
N LEU A 32 -16.97 -10.35 7.62
CA LEU A 32 -15.88 -9.42 7.92
C LEU A 32 -14.51 -9.99 7.55
N VAL A 33 -14.27 -11.28 7.79
CA VAL A 33 -13.05 -11.98 7.37
C VAL A 33 -12.98 -12.05 5.85
N ALA A 34 -14.09 -12.38 5.18
CA ALA A 34 -14.16 -12.37 3.72
C ALA A 34 -13.89 -10.97 3.15
N ALA A 35 -14.48 -9.92 3.73
CA ALA A 35 -14.24 -8.53 3.34
C ALA A 35 -12.77 -8.13 3.55
N ALA A 36 -12.16 -8.52 4.67
CA ALA A 36 -10.74 -8.27 4.94
C ALA A 36 -9.83 -8.98 3.93
N VAL A 37 -10.12 -10.24 3.60
CA VAL A 37 -9.38 -11.01 2.57
C VAL A 37 -9.54 -10.35 1.19
N VAL A 38 -10.74 -9.87 0.84
CA VAL A 38 -10.99 -9.16 -0.41
C VAL A 38 -10.22 -7.84 -0.46
N ILE A 39 -10.21 -7.06 0.62
CA ILE A 39 -9.45 -5.80 0.69
C ILE A 39 -7.94 -6.07 0.54
N ILE A 40 -7.41 -7.07 1.23
CA ILE A 40 -6.00 -7.47 1.11
C ILE A 40 -5.68 -7.90 -0.33
N ALA A 41 -6.56 -8.69 -0.96
CA ALA A 41 -6.39 -9.11 -2.35
C ALA A 41 -6.40 -7.91 -3.32
N ILE A 42 -7.27 -6.92 -3.10
CA ILE A 42 -7.34 -5.68 -3.90
C ILE A 42 -6.06 -4.86 -3.72
N VAL A 43 -5.59 -4.66 -2.48
CA VAL A 43 -4.36 -3.90 -2.20
C VAL A 43 -3.14 -4.57 -2.85
N VAL A 44 -3.03 -5.89 -2.78
CA VAL A 44 -1.96 -6.64 -3.44
C VAL A 44 -2.08 -6.58 -4.98
N ALA A 45 -3.30 -6.63 -5.52
CA ALA A 45 -3.54 -6.55 -6.96
C ALA A 45 -3.27 -5.15 -7.54
N VAL A 46 -3.54 -4.09 -6.79
CA VAL A 46 -3.28 -2.69 -7.20
C VAL A 46 -1.82 -2.32 -6.97
N GLY A 47 -1.22 -2.72 -5.84
CA GLY A 47 0.19 -2.46 -5.53
C GLY A 47 1.19 -3.20 -6.43
N ARG A 48 0.74 -4.23 -7.16
CA ARG A 48 1.54 -4.89 -8.23
C ARG A 48 1.40 -4.22 -9.59
N ARG A 49 0.54 -3.21 -9.73
CA ARG A 49 0.30 -2.46 -10.97
C ARG A 49 0.91 -1.07 -10.84
N ASP A 50 2.24 -1.01 -10.67
CA ASP A 50 2.99 0.21 -10.92
C ASP A 50 3.05 0.45 -12.44
N GLY A 51 1.93 0.94 -12.98
CA GLY A 51 1.77 1.43 -14.34
C GLY A 51 1.60 2.93 -14.31
N VAL A 52 2.72 3.65 -14.45
CA VAL A 52 2.91 5.03 -14.91
C VAL A 52 1.61 5.82 -15.13
N VAL A 53 1.35 6.82 -14.29
CA VAL A 53 0.36 7.87 -14.56
C VAL A 53 0.99 8.88 -15.53
N PRO A 54 0.57 8.97 -16.81
CA PRO A 54 1.04 10.01 -17.71
C PRO A 54 0.32 11.32 -17.38
N VAL A 55 1.09 12.34 -17.02
CA VAL A 55 0.60 13.71 -16.83
C VAL A 55 0.25 14.29 -18.20
N GLN A 56 -1.02 14.63 -18.39
CA GLN A 56 -1.53 15.29 -19.60
C GLN A 56 -1.13 16.77 -19.57
N VAL A 57 -0.16 17.16 -20.39
CA VAL A 57 0.22 18.57 -20.57
C VAL A 57 -0.64 19.15 -21.69
N VAL A 58 -1.58 20.02 -21.32
CA VAL A 58 -2.32 20.85 -22.27
C VAL A 58 -1.35 21.89 -22.81
N THR A 59 -1.03 21.79 -24.09
CA THR A 59 -0.46 22.87 -24.88
C THR A 59 -1.54 23.42 -25.78
N VAL A 60 -1.50 24.74 -26.04
CA VAL A 60 -2.27 25.59 -27.00
C VAL A 60 -2.72 26.85 -26.25
N SER A 61 -2.52 28.10 -26.70
CA SER A 61 -1.77 28.66 -27.82
C SER A 61 -1.63 30.16 -27.53
N THR A 62 -0.46 30.75 -27.77
CA THR A 62 -0.36 32.21 -27.81
C THR A 62 -0.91 32.69 -29.16
N SER A 63 -2.08 33.32 -29.15
CA SER A 63 -2.56 34.17 -30.23
C SER A 63 -1.66 35.41 -30.33
N GLY A 64 -0.53 35.26 -31.00
CA GLY A 64 0.36 36.35 -31.35
C GLY A 64 -0.17 37.05 -32.59
N GLU A 65 -1.01 38.05 -32.38
CA GLU A 65 -1.42 39.01 -33.40
C GLU A 65 -0.23 39.92 -33.73
N GLY A 66 0.57 39.50 -34.71
CA GLY A 66 1.70 40.26 -35.24
C GLY A 66 1.38 40.82 -36.61
N GLY A 67 0.63 41.93 -36.62
CA GLY A 67 0.23 42.65 -37.83
C GLY A 67 1.41 42.95 -38.77
N ARG A 68 1.23 42.54 -40.02
CA ARG A 68 2.14 42.70 -41.15
C ARG A 68 2.16 44.16 -41.60
N GLY A 69 3.17 44.91 -41.16
CA GLY A 69 3.53 46.21 -41.73
C GLY A 69 4.40 46.02 -42.96
N THR A 70 3.83 46.30 -44.14
CA THR A 70 4.52 46.34 -45.44
C THR A 70 5.48 47.53 -45.49
N GLY A 71 6.78 47.26 -45.59
CA GLY A 71 7.81 48.24 -45.90
C GLY A 71 8.91 47.59 -46.75
N GLU A 72 8.92 47.91 -48.04
CA GLU A 72 9.96 47.55 -48.99
C GLU A 72 11.33 48.10 -48.53
N GLY A 73 12.33 47.23 -48.47
CA GLY A 73 13.69 47.61 -48.11
C GLY A 73 14.67 46.45 -48.31
N SER A 74 15.41 46.52 -49.43
CA SER A 74 16.70 45.88 -49.76
C SER A 74 17.12 44.63 -48.96
N GLY A 75 17.19 43.49 -49.66
CA GLY A 75 17.59 42.18 -49.13
C GLY A 75 19.07 42.06 -48.76
N GLY A 76 19.50 42.76 -47.72
CA GLY A 76 20.69 42.42 -46.94
C GLY A 76 20.30 41.41 -45.88
N SER A 77 20.81 40.17 -45.96
CA SER A 77 20.72 39.22 -44.86
C SER A 77 21.45 39.79 -43.65
N VAL A 78 20.72 40.39 -42.71
CA VAL A 78 21.28 40.88 -41.45
C VAL A 78 21.72 39.66 -40.65
N ALA A 79 23.02 39.36 -40.67
CA ALA A 79 23.60 38.28 -39.89
C ALA A 79 23.72 38.76 -38.44
N LEU A 80 22.76 38.40 -37.59
CA LEU A 80 22.87 38.57 -36.14
C LEU A 80 23.77 37.46 -35.57
N VAL A 81 24.93 37.85 -35.05
CA VAL A 81 25.86 36.96 -34.34
C VAL A 81 25.60 37.11 -32.84
N ALA A 82 25.12 36.05 -32.20
CA ALA A 82 24.93 35.98 -30.76
C ALA A 82 25.93 34.98 -30.17
N ASN A 83 26.70 35.42 -29.17
CA ASN A 83 27.59 34.56 -28.42
C ASN A 83 26.86 33.99 -27.19
N GLY A 84 26.97 32.68 -26.97
CA GLY A 84 26.37 31.99 -25.83
C GLY A 84 26.99 30.63 -25.61
N TYR A 85 26.77 30.07 -24.43
CA TYR A 85 27.27 28.74 -24.06
C TYR A 85 26.10 27.77 -23.90
N VAL A 86 26.32 26.52 -24.30
CA VAL A 86 25.32 25.45 -24.16
C VAL A 86 25.45 24.82 -22.77
N VAL A 87 24.33 24.70 -22.07
CA VAL A 87 24.24 24.00 -20.78
C VAL A 87 23.20 22.89 -20.88
N ALA A 88 23.38 21.84 -20.07
CA ALA A 88 22.37 20.79 -19.96
C ALA A 88 21.04 21.37 -19.45
N ARG A 89 19.93 20.98 -20.07
CA ARG A 89 18.56 21.35 -19.65
C ARG A 89 18.26 20.87 -18.23
N THR A 90 18.82 19.73 -17.83
CA THR A 90 18.60 19.10 -16.52
C THR A 90 19.92 18.59 -15.97
N LYS A 91 20.19 18.89 -14.70
CA LYS A 91 21.36 18.41 -13.97
C LYS A 91 20.88 17.65 -12.74
N ALA A 92 21.49 16.50 -12.47
CA ALA A 92 21.22 15.70 -11.28
C ALA A 92 22.52 15.53 -10.50
N ALA A 93 22.47 15.79 -9.20
CA ALA A 93 23.53 15.45 -8.25
C ALA A 93 23.07 14.25 -7.44
N VAL A 94 23.88 13.19 -7.40
CA VAL A 94 23.55 11.95 -6.69
C VAL A 94 24.42 11.87 -5.44
N SER A 95 23.79 11.61 -4.30
CA SER A 95 24.47 11.37 -3.02
C SER A 95 23.88 10.15 -2.33
N ALA A 96 24.68 9.51 -1.49
CA ALA A 96 24.18 8.44 -0.64
C ALA A 96 23.24 9.01 0.43
N LYS A 97 22.12 8.30 0.69
CA LYS A 97 21.18 8.67 1.76
C LYS A 97 21.73 8.34 3.16
N ILE A 98 22.61 7.35 3.23
CA ILE A 98 23.19 6.83 4.46
C ILE A 98 24.70 7.02 4.37
N PRO A 99 25.39 7.45 5.45
CA PRO A 99 26.84 7.51 5.47
C PRO A 99 27.45 6.11 5.37
N GLY A 100 28.62 6.01 4.74
CA GLY A 100 29.41 4.78 4.72
C GLY A 100 30.55 4.85 3.72
N ARG A 101 31.22 3.73 3.49
CA ARG A 101 32.36 3.61 2.59
C ARG A 101 31.93 3.05 1.23
N LEU A 102 32.47 3.61 0.14
CA LEU A 102 32.25 3.07 -1.20
C LEU A 102 32.94 1.71 -1.34
N ALA A 103 32.19 0.65 -1.65
CA ALA A 103 32.75 -0.67 -1.92
C ALA A 103 33.05 -0.86 -3.42
N VAL A 104 32.13 -0.41 -4.29
CA VAL A 104 32.26 -0.57 -5.75
C VAL A 104 31.73 0.67 -6.46
N LEU A 105 32.42 1.09 -7.53
CA LEU A 105 31.97 2.10 -8.48
C LEU A 105 31.85 1.46 -9.87
N ASN A 106 30.65 1.45 -10.44
CA ASN A 106 30.35 0.76 -11.70
C ASN A 106 30.43 1.68 -12.92
N VAL A 107 30.82 2.94 -12.73
CA VAL A 107 30.78 3.98 -13.76
C VAL A 107 32.10 4.72 -13.84
N SER A 108 32.45 5.16 -15.04
CA SER A 108 33.60 6.01 -15.32
C SER A 108 33.15 7.34 -15.92
N GLY A 109 34.05 8.33 -15.99
CA GLY A 109 33.75 9.63 -16.59
C GLY A 109 33.26 9.49 -18.04
N GLY A 110 32.14 10.14 -18.36
CA GLY A 110 31.52 10.08 -19.69
C GLY A 110 30.59 8.88 -19.92
N SER A 111 30.41 8.01 -18.94
CA SER A 111 29.42 6.92 -19.02
C SER A 111 27.98 7.44 -19.09
N THR A 112 27.14 6.77 -19.89
CA THR A 112 25.70 7.05 -19.97
C THR A 112 24.97 6.12 -19.01
N VAL A 113 24.08 6.67 -18.18
CA VAL A 113 23.32 5.92 -17.17
C VAL A 113 21.84 6.20 -17.31
N GLN A 114 21.01 5.22 -16.96
CA GLN A 114 19.56 5.30 -16.95
C GLN A 114 19.00 5.21 -15.53
N LYS A 115 17.72 5.57 -15.39
CA LYS A 115 17.03 5.49 -14.10
C LYS A 115 16.95 4.02 -13.67
N GLY A 116 17.45 3.74 -12.46
CA GLY A 116 17.46 2.39 -11.89
C GLY A 116 18.83 1.71 -11.97
N ASP A 117 19.77 2.28 -12.73
CA ASP A 117 21.11 1.72 -12.82
C ASP A 117 21.86 1.86 -11.49
N ILE A 118 22.56 0.79 -11.11
CA ILE A 118 23.39 0.77 -9.91
C ILE A 118 24.75 1.36 -10.26
N ILE A 119 24.89 2.67 -10.07
CA ILE A 119 26.13 3.39 -10.36
C ILE A 119 27.24 3.14 -9.33
N ALA A 120 26.88 2.86 -8.08
CA ALA A 120 27.83 2.57 -7.01
C ALA A 120 27.18 1.75 -5.90
N ARG A 121 28.00 1.01 -5.14
CA ARG A 121 27.59 0.22 -3.98
C ARG A 121 28.40 0.62 -2.76
N LEU A 122 27.71 0.86 -1.66
CA LEU A 122 28.31 1.09 -0.35
C LEU A 122 28.65 -0.24 0.32
N ASP A 123 29.69 -0.25 1.15
CA ASP A 123 30.01 -1.37 2.02
C ASP A 123 28.83 -1.64 2.96
N ASN A 124 28.43 -2.91 3.03
CA ASN A 124 27.22 -3.34 3.73
C ASN A 124 27.47 -4.49 4.71
N ALA A 125 28.72 -4.78 5.08
CA ALA A 125 29.04 -5.87 6.01
C ALA A 125 28.30 -5.73 7.36
N ASP A 126 28.38 -4.54 7.97
CA ASP A 126 27.72 -4.27 9.26
C ASP A 126 26.19 -4.31 9.14
N TYR A 127 25.64 -3.79 8.05
CA TYR A 127 24.20 -3.83 7.78
C TYR A 127 23.69 -5.25 7.55
N ALA A 128 24.45 -6.07 6.82
CA ALA A 128 24.11 -7.47 6.59
C ALA A 128 24.15 -8.28 7.90
N ALA A 129 25.15 -8.04 8.75
CA ALA A 129 25.23 -8.66 10.08
C ALA A 129 24.04 -8.27 10.98
N ALA A 130 23.63 -7.00 10.95
CA ALA A 130 22.48 -6.53 11.71
C ALA A 130 21.16 -7.21 11.29
N VAL A 131 20.94 -7.40 9.99
CA VAL A 131 19.74 -8.10 9.49
C VAL A 131 19.82 -9.61 9.76
N GLY A 132 21.01 -10.19 9.67
CA GLY A 132 21.25 -11.60 10.01
C GLY A 132 21.00 -11.95 11.49
N GLY A 133 21.00 -10.95 12.37
CA GLY A 133 20.74 -11.12 13.80
C GLY A 133 19.28 -11.47 14.17
N VAL A 134 18.35 -11.46 13.22
CA VAL A 134 16.96 -11.86 13.47
C VAL A 134 16.89 -13.38 13.63
N THR A 135 16.96 -13.85 14.87
CA THR A 135 16.90 -15.29 15.18
C THR A 135 15.51 -15.86 14.95
N PRO A 136 15.38 -17.14 14.55
CA PRO A 136 14.07 -17.80 14.39
C PRO A 136 13.27 -17.83 15.70
N LEU A 137 13.96 -17.84 16.84
CA LEU A 137 13.33 -17.74 18.16
C LEU A 137 12.61 -16.39 18.36
N LEU A 138 13.22 -15.28 17.94
CA LEU A 138 12.62 -13.95 18.05
C LEU A 138 11.37 -13.82 17.17
N LEU A 139 11.37 -14.43 15.99
CA LEU A 139 10.19 -14.51 15.12
C LEU A 139 9.07 -15.33 15.78
N LEU A 140 9.39 -16.48 16.37
CA LEU A 140 8.42 -17.34 17.04
C LEU A 140 7.81 -16.62 18.26
N LEU A 141 8.64 -15.98 19.08
CA LEU A 141 8.16 -15.17 20.21
C LEU A 141 7.29 -14.00 19.74
N GLY A 142 7.68 -13.31 18.68
CA GLY A 142 6.90 -12.22 18.09
C GLY A 142 5.54 -12.69 17.55
N LEU A 143 5.51 -13.86 16.90
CA LEU A 143 4.28 -14.50 16.43
C LEU A 143 3.37 -14.89 17.60
N ILE A 144 3.91 -15.56 18.62
CA ILE A 144 3.15 -15.92 19.83
C ILE A 144 2.60 -14.66 20.49
N PHE A 145 3.42 -13.63 20.66
CA PHE A 145 2.99 -12.37 21.26
C PHE A 145 1.85 -11.72 20.45
N ALA A 146 1.97 -11.66 19.13
CA ALA A 146 0.94 -11.13 18.24
C ALA A 146 -0.38 -11.92 18.36
N VAL A 147 -0.31 -13.25 18.43
CA VAL A 147 -1.48 -14.11 18.60
C VAL A 147 -2.12 -13.91 19.98
N VAL A 148 -1.33 -13.92 21.04
CA VAL A 148 -1.82 -13.73 22.42
C VAL A 148 -2.48 -12.36 22.57
N MET A 149 -1.83 -11.29 22.12
CA MET A 149 -2.42 -9.94 22.18
C MET A 149 -3.63 -9.79 21.27
N GLY A 150 -3.65 -10.42 20.10
CA GLY A 150 -4.82 -10.43 19.21
C GLY A 150 -6.03 -11.15 19.82
N VAL A 151 -5.79 -12.29 20.48
CA VAL A 151 -6.85 -13.09 21.13
C VAL A 151 -7.34 -12.39 22.40
N VAL A 152 -6.44 -11.90 23.25
CA VAL A 152 -6.81 -11.21 24.50
C VAL A 152 -7.46 -9.86 24.21
N GLY A 153 -6.92 -9.07 23.27
CA GLY A 153 -7.41 -7.75 22.94
C GLY A 153 -8.66 -7.72 22.05
N GLY A 154 -8.81 -8.69 21.15
CA GLY A 154 -9.91 -8.70 20.18
C GLY A 154 -11.00 -9.74 20.46
N PHE A 155 -10.61 -10.99 20.71
CA PHE A 155 -11.54 -12.13 20.71
C PHE A 155 -12.34 -12.25 22.01
N PHE A 156 -11.68 -12.13 23.15
CA PHE A 156 -12.32 -12.26 24.46
C PHE A 156 -13.37 -11.16 24.76
N PRO A 157 -13.09 -9.86 24.53
CA PRO A 157 -14.12 -8.83 24.68
C PRO A 157 -15.26 -8.96 23.66
N ALA A 158 -15.00 -9.40 22.42
CA ALA A 158 -16.05 -9.66 21.44
C ALA A 158 -17.01 -10.79 21.87
N LEU A 159 -16.48 -11.88 22.43
CA LEU A 159 -17.27 -12.96 23.02
C LEU A 159 -18.10 -12.49 24.22
N ARG A 160 -17.53 -11.62 25.06
CA ARG A 160 -18.22 -11.08 26.24
C ARG A 160 -19.36 -10.13 25.82
N ALA A 161 -19.13 -9.28 24.81
CA ALA A 161 -20.17 -8.42 24.24
C ALA A 161 -21.30 -9.23 23.57
N ALA A 162 -20.98 -10.36 22.93
CA ALA A 162 -21.98 -11.23 22.30
C ALA A 162 -22.88 -12.00 23.28
N ARG A 163 -22.46 -12.15 24.54
CA ARG A 163 -23.22 -12.84 25.61
C ARG A 163 -24.05 -11.90 26.49
N LEU A 164 -23.90 -10.59 26.36
CA LEU A 164 -24.76 -9.64 27.06
C LEU A 164 -26.16 -9.67 26.45
N GLN A 165 -27.16 -9.99 27.28
CA GLN A 165 -28.56 -9.90 26.89
C GLN A 165 -28.92 -8.44 26.62
N VAL A 166 -29.60 -8.19 25.50
CA VAL A 166 -30.04 -6.89 24.95
C VAL A 166 -30.87 -6.02 25.93
N VAL A 167 -31.17 -6.53 27.12
CA VAL A 167 -32.09 -5.93 28.10
C VAL A 167 -31.49 -4.71 28.82
N GLN A 168 -30.18 -4.46 28.76
CA GLN A 168 -29.56 -3.27 29.38
C GLN A 168 -29.26 -2.11 28.42
N ALA A 169 -29.47 -2.26 27.11
CA ALA A 169 -29.21 -1.18 26.15
C ALA A 169 -30.36 -0.16 26.02
N LEU A 170 -31.41 -0.28 26.85
CA LEU A 170 -32.63 0.53 26.79
C LEU A 170 -32.98 1.23 28.12
N ARG A 171 -32.00 1.43 29.01
CA ARG A 171 -32.17 2.29 30.20
C ARG A 171 -31.13 3.39 30.24
#